data_AF-A0AB36WRK2-F1
#
_entry.id   AF-A0AB36WRK2-F1
#
_cell.length_a   1.000
_cell.length_b   1.000
_cell.length_c   1.000
_cell.angle_alpha   90.00
_cell.angle_beta   90.00
_cell.angle_gamma   90.00
#
_symmetry.space_group_name_H-M   'P 1'
#
loop_
_entity.id
_entity.type
_entity.pdbx_description
1 polymer ?
#
loop_
_entity_poly.entity_id
_entity_poly.type
_entity_poly.pdbx_seq_one_letter_code
_entity_poly.pdbx_strand_id
1 'polypeptide(L)'
;MSLRSVFSHLLSSSSRSRLSDSRGLESCGLENLDLKCETLERKQPKPTWRQRLVTFLIAVTLLLSALWLLLAIWYQYGVSSVLTWLATIVIVGILATLLSTRYWDAVTRVLHSDSLSNKKSIGKGTATKLIIGVYSAIWLIGLGWFFSIEPQQDREWMAEVDQRVSYERDANNPDLITLTNVRNFDWQTEEDATEHWDTRTIDLSKLSGVDVTNSYWMGPLIAHTLVSFRFEDDRPLAFSFEIRKEDGESFSTLAGFFRRYELSLIAAEERDIIYTRSNARGEQVYLFPISNLQQHELRSLFESYLTAADDLNAKPAWYNTLTSNCTNIIFYMARIVSGDRLPWDYRIWVSGWLPNYLYDVGMLDAAPEKDNQPWSMNTWYERTHINPKAKGFDNQVNSQFDTDRDKNSRKFSQQIRQDIPIPALANSQASAEAKAKSTAQASN
;
A
#
# COMPACT_ATOMS: atom_id res chain seq x y z
N MET A 1 12.73 -15.97 -1.99
CA MET A 1 11.98 -16.74 -0.96
C MET A 1 10.53 -16.26 -0.96
N SER A 2 9.57 -17.18 -1.10
CA SER A 2 8.14 -16.88 -1.36
C SER A 2 7.46 -16.10 -0.21
N LEU A 3 6.64 -15.09 -0.58
CA LEU A 3 5.80 -14.22 0.28
C LEU A 3 4.88 -14.96 1.28
N ARG A 4 4.80 -16.29 1.23
CA ARG A 4 3.97 -17.12 2.12
C ARG A 4 4.52 -17.25 3.55
N SER A 5 5.81 -17.04 3.81
CA SER A 5 6.38 -17.28 5.15
C SER A 5 6.17 -16.14 6.17
N VAL A 6 5.60 -15.01 5.73
CA VAL A 6 5.46 -13.81 6.57
C VAL A 6 4.23 -13.86 7.51
N PHE A 7 3.21 -14.67 7.18
CA PHE A 7 1.91 -14.60 7.87
C PHE A 7 1.65 -15.70 8.94
N SER A 8 2.56 -16.66 9.14
CA SER A 8 2.31 -17.80 10.05
C SER A 8 2.70 -17.59 11.51
N HIS A 9 3.36 -16.49 11.88
CA HIS A 9 3.92 -16.32 13.23
C HIS A 9 3.05 -15.52 14.23
N LEU A 10 1.86 -15.06 13.84
CA LEU A 10 1.02 -14.18 14.69
C LEU A 10 -0.08 -14.88 15.51
N LEU A 11 -0.20 -16.21 15.46
CA LEU A 11 -1.29 -16.93 16.14
C LEU A 11 -0.77 -18.15 16.91
N SER A 12 -0.08 -17.91 18.03
CA SER A 12 0.28 -18.95 18.99
C SER A 12 0.53 -18.37 20.40
N SER A 13 -0.50 -18.33 21.24
CA SER A 13 -0.38 -18.51 22.70
C SER A 13 -1.75 -18.89 23.29
N SER A 14 -1.91 -20.18 23.59
CA SER A 14 -1.93 -20.78 24.93
C SER A 14 -3.25 -20.62 25.71
N SER A 15 -4.06 -21.68 25.66
CA SER A 15 -5.10 -21.99 26.63
C SER A 15 -4.51 -22.47 27.96
N ARG A 16 -4.98 -21.96 29.10
CA ARG A 16 -4.96 -22.70 30.37
C ARG A 16 -6.26 -22.51 31.15
N SER A 17 -6.86 -23.66 31.46
CA SER A 17 -7.99 -23.90 32.35
C SER A 17 -7.66 -23.67 33.83
N ARG A 18 -8.69 -23.35 34.63
CA ARG A 18 -8.75 -23.80 36.04
C ARG A 18 -10.20 -23.94 36.53
N LEU A 19 -10.43 -25.02 37.24
CA LEU A 19 -11.68 -25.57 37.77
C LEU A 19 -12.02 -25.07 39.19
N SER A 20 -13.31 -25.26 39.53
CA SER A 20 -13.94 -25.66 40.81
C SER A 20 -13.77 -24.83 42.08
N ASP A 21 -14.91 -24.49 42.71
CA ASP A 21 -15.39 -24.93 44.04
C ASP A 21 -16.60 -24.05 44.44
N SER A 22 -17.36 -24.29 45.50
CA SER A 22 -18.28 -25.37 45.87
C SER A 22 -19.15 -24.83 47.03
N ARG A 23 -20.35 -25.41 47.20
CA ARG A 23 -21.21 -25.49 48.42
C ARG A 23 -21.74 -24.20 49.10
N GLY A 24 -23.03 -24.27 49.43
CA GLY A 24 -23.72 -23.42 50.40
C GLY A 24 -25.18 -23.87 50.56
N LEU A 25 -25.38 -24.80 51.50
CA LEU A 25 -26.64 -25.43 51.92
C LEU A 25 -27.38 -24.56 52.96
N GLU A 26 -28.63 -24.95 53.25
CA GLU A 26 -29.46 -24.61 54.45
C GLU A 26 -30.20 -23.27 54.46
N SER A 27 -31.45 -23.14 54.93
CA SER A 27 -32.43 -24.08 55.50
C SER A 27 -33.84 -23.46 55.39
N CYS A 28 -34.86 -24.32 55.31
CA CYS A 28 -36.25 -23.95 55.57
C CYS A 28 -36.52 -24.05 57.08
N GLY A 29 -37.15 -23.02 57.65
CA GLY A 29 -37.74 -23.04 58.99
C GLY A 29 -39.09 -22.31 58.96
N LEU A 30 -40.15 -23.05 59.32
CA LEU A 30 -41.51 -22.56 59.54
C LEU A 30 -41.58 -21.74 60.84
N GLU A 31 -42.19 -20.56 60.81
CA GLU A 31 -43.36 -20.24 61.65
C GLU A 31 -43.91 -18.82 61.39
N ASN A 32 -45.24 -18.75 61.48
CA ASN A 32 -46.17 -17.65 61.25
C ASN A 32 -45.69 -16.22 61.56
N LEU A 33 -45.85 -15.31 60.60
CA LEU A 33 -46.34 -13.95 60.83
C LEU A 33 -46.84 -13.33 59.53
N ASP A 34 -48.12 -12.95 59.57
CA ASP A 34 -48.86 -12.22 58.55
C ASP A 34 -48.15 -10.89 58.24
N LEU A 35 -47.46 -10.83 57.10
CA LEU A 35 -46.89 -9.59 56.56
C LEU A 35 -46.98 -9.61 55.03
N LYS A 36 -47.99 -8.87 54.55
CA LYS A 36 -47.99 -8.06 53.32
C LYS A 36 -47.07 -8.59 52.20
N CYS A 37 -47.67 -9.31 51.26
CA CYS A 37 -47.05 -9.58 49.97
C CYS A 37 -47.02 -8.26 49.16
N GLU A 38 -46.06 -7.38 49.46
CA GLU A 38 -45.65 -6.34 48.52
C GLU A 38 -45.05 -7.06 47.30
N THR A 39 -45.71 -6.90 46.17
CA THR A 39 -45.15 -7.23 44.87
C THR A 39 -43.91 -6.36 44.69
N LEU A 40 -42.73 -6.93 44.97
CA LEU A 40 -41.46 -6.34 44.58
C LEU A 40 -41.47 -6.19 43.06
N GLU A 41 -41.85 -5.01 42.58
CA GLU A 41 -41.56 -4.59 41.22
C GLU A 41 -40.05 -4.75 41.02
N ARG A 42 -39.68 -5.80 40.29
CA ARG A 42 -38.29 -6.07 39.91
C ARG A 42 -37.85 -4.96 38.98
N LYS A 43 -37.35 -3.85 39.54
CA LYS A 43 -36.70 -2.77 38.77
C LYS A 43 -35.62 -3.41 37.91
N GLN A 44 -35.84 -3.39 36.60
CA GLN A 44 -34.88 -3.85 35.61
C GLN A 44 -33.51 -3.19 35.89
N PRO A 45 -32.42 -3.97 36.01
CA PRO A 45 -31.12 -3.42 36.36
C PRO A 45 -30.69 -2.41 35.29
N LYS A 46 -30.30 -1.21 35.72
CA LYS A 46 -29.77 -0.18 34.82
C LYS A 46 -28.52 -0.73 34.11
N PRO A 47 -28.37 -0.53 32.79
CA PRO A 47 -27.26 -1.08 32.06
C PRO A 47 -25.94 -0.52 32.57
N THR A 48 -24.98 -1.40 32.87
CA THR A 48 -23.65 -1.00 33.36
C THR A 48 -22.86 -0.30 32.25
N TRP A 49 -21.88 0.53 32.61
CA TRP A 49 -21.02 1.22 31.64
C TRP A 49 -20.37 0.24 30.63
N ARG A 50 -20.02 -0.96 31.08
CA ARG A 50 -19.49 -2.05 30.25
C ARG A 50 -20.48 -2.49 29.17
N GLN A 51 -21.77 -2.59 29.48
CA GLN A 51 -22.80 -2.96 28.49
C GLN A 51 -23.00 -1.87 27.43
N ARG A 52 -22.88 -0.59 27.82
CA ARG A 52 -22.91 0.54 26.88
C ARG A 52 -21.70 0.51 25.95
N LEU A 53 -20.50 0.28 26.50
CA LEU A 53 -19.27 0.15 25.71
C LEU A 53 -19.35 -1.02 24.71
N VAL A 54 -19.77 -2.21 25.17
CA VAL A 54 -19.93 -3.38 24.29
C VAL A 54 -20.95 -3.10 23.19
N THR A 55 -22.08 -2.47 23.52
CA THR A 55 -23.10 -2.12 22.52
C THR A 55 -22.58 -1.11 21.52
N PHE A 56 -21.83 -0.11 21.97
CA PHE A 56 -21.17 0.86 21.10
C PHE A 56 -20.19 0.18 20.13
N LEU A 57 -19.32 -0.69 20.64
CA LEU A 57 -18.38 -1.44 19.81
C LEU A 57 -19.10 -2.31 18.76
N ILE A 58 -20.17 -3.01 19.14
CA ILE A 58 -20.97 -3.81 18.19
C ILE A 58 -21.57 -2.92 17.10
N ALA A 59 -22.15 -1.77 17.46
CA ALA A 59 -22.73 -0.85 16.49
C ALA A 59 -21.67 -0.29 15.53
N VAL A 60 -20.50 0.09 16.05
CA VAL A 60 -19.36 0.55 15.24
C VAL A 60 -18.89 -0.55 14.29
N THR A 61 -18.73 -1.79 14.76
CA THR A 61 -18.34 -2.91 13.90
C THR A 61 -19.35 -3.16 12.79
N LEU A 62 -20.66 -3.11 13.09
CA LEU A 62 -21.69 -3.27 12.06
C LEU A 62 -21.63 -2.16 11.01
N LEU A 63 -21.48 -0.91 11.44
CA LEU A 63 -21.34 0.23 10.53
C LEU A 63 -20.08 0.13 9.66
N LEU A 64 -18.93 -0.21 10.25
CA LEU A 64 -17.68 -0.37 9.52
C LEU A 64 -17.72 -1.55 8.54
N SER A 65 -18.32 -2.68 8.95
CA SER A 65 -18.44 -3.86 8.08
C SER A 65 -19.35 -3.61 6.88
N ALA A 66 -20.45 -2.88 7.06
CA ALA A 66 -21.33 -2.48 5.97
C ALA A 66 -20.68 -1.43 5.08
N LEU A 67 -20.03 -0.42 5.66
CA LEU A 67 -19.30 0.59 4.92
C LEU A 67 -18.23 -0.06 4.03
N TRP A 68 -17.46 -0.99 4.59
CA TRP A 68 -16.44 -1.72 3.84
C TRP A 68 -17.03 -2.51 2.67
N LEU A 69 -18.12 -3.27 2.90
CA LEU A 69 -18.74 -4.07 1.84
C LEU A 69 -19.36 -3.19 0.74
N LEU A 70 -19.98 -2.07 1.12
CA LEU A 70 -20.52 -1.11 0.16
C LEU A 70 -19.42 -0.45 -0.67
N LEU A 71 -18.30 -0.07 -0.05
CA LEU A 71 -17.14 0.43 -0.77
C LEU A 71 -16.57 -0.64 -1.72
N ALA A 72 -16.47 -1.89 -1.28
CA ALA A 72 -15.99 -2.99 -2.13
C ALA A 72 -16.86 -3.16 -3.40
N ILE A 73 -18.18 -3.18 -3.24
CA ILE A 73 -19.13 -3.26 -4.37
C ILE A 73 -19.02 -2.00 -5.25
N TRP A 74 -18.95 -0.82 -4.62
CA TRP A 74 -18.87 0.45 -5.32
C TRP A 74 -17.61 0.57 -6.20
N TYR A 75 -16.44 0.18 -5.69
CA TYR A 75 -15.20 0.20 -6.47
C TYR A 75 -15.19 -0.85 -7.58
N GLN A 76 -15.84 -2.01 -7.39
CA GLN A 76 -15.88 -3.05 -8.42
C GLN A 76 -16.87 -2.73 -9.55
N TYR A 77 -18.04 -2.16 -9.25
CA TYR A 77 -19.11 -1.98 -10.23
C TYR A 77 -19.42 -0.52 -10.58
N GLY A 78 -18.87 0.45 -9.84
CA GLY A 78 -19.12 1.88 -10.04
C GLY A 78 -20.45 2.39 -9.49
N VAL A 79 -20.60 3.73 -9.48
CA VAL A 79 -21.82 4.45 -9.01
C VAL A 79 -23.03 4.18 -9.91
N SER A 80 -22.82 4.02 -11.21
CA SER A 80 -23.89 3.90 -12.21
C SER A 80 -24.51 2.50 -12.26
N SER A 81 -23.88 1.51 -11.63
CA SER A 81 -24.38 0.13 -11.65
C SER A 81 -25.62 -0.03 -10.77
N VAL A 82 -26.66 -0.64 -11.35
CA VAL A 82 -27.90 -1.02 -10.66
C VAL A 82 -27.59 -1.94 -9.47
N LEU A 83 -26.60 -2.81 -9.60
CA LEU A 83 -26.21 -3.75 -8.54
C LEU A 83 -25.70 -3.00 -7.30
N THR A 84 -24.91 -1.95 -7.50
CA THR A 84 -24.40 -1.10 -6.41
C THR A 84 -25.54 -0.44 -5.65
N TRP A 85 -26.53 0.12 -6.35
CA TRP A 85 -27.69 0.75 -5.72
C TRP A 85 -28.58 -0.24 -4.99
N LEU A 86 -28.86 -1.40 -5.58
CA LEU A 86 -29.64 -2.46 -4.92
C LEU A 86 -28.96 -2.95 -3.64
N ALA A 87 -27.65 -3.24 -3.70
CA ALA A 87 -26.88 -3.66 -2.54
C ALA A 87 -26.88 -2.58 -1.44
N THR A 88 -26.73 -1.31 -1.83
CA THR A 88 -26.79 -0.17 -0.91
C THR A 88 -28.14 -0.09 -0.19
N ILE A 89 -29.24 -0.13 -0.92
CA ILE A 89 -30.60 -0.08 -0.36
C ILE A 89 -30.83 -1.24 0.62
N VAL A 90 -30.43 -2.46 0.24
CA VAL A 90 -30.62 -3.66 1.06
C VAL A 90 -29.77 -3.59 2.34
N ILE A 91 -28.48 -3.30 2.24
CA ILE A 91 -27.55 -3.28 3.38
C ILE A 91 -27.92 -2.15 4.35
N VAL A 92 -28.17 -0.94 3.84
CA VAL A 92 -28.57 0.21 4.67
C VAL A 92 -29.93 -0.03 5.30
N GLY A 93 -30.90 -0.60 4.57
CA GLY A 93 -32.21 -0.96 5.11
C GLY A 93 -32.14 -1.96 6.25
N ILE A 94 -31.33 -3.01 6.12
CA ILE A 94 -31.11 -4.02 7.17
C ILE A 94 -30.43 -3.38 8.39
N LEU A 95 -29.38 -2.57 8.19
CA LEU A 95 -28.70 -1.86 9.29
C LEU A 95 -29.61 -0.89 10.02
N ALA A 96 -30.39 -0.09 9.28
CA ALA A 96 -31.34 0.85 9.86
C ALA A 96 -32.39 0.10 10.70
N THR A 97 -32.83 -1.08 10.24
CA THR A 97 -33.77 -1.92 11.00
C THR A 97 -33.12 -2.51 12.26
N LEU A 98 -31.86 -2.96 12.19
CA LEU A 98 -31.10 -3.48 13.34
C LEU A 98 -30.80 -2.42 14.40
N LEU A 99 -30.46 -1.21 13.97
CA LEU A 99 -30.22 -0.08 14.87
C LEU A 99 -31.55 0.41 15.46
N SER A 100 -32.58 0.58 14.62
CA SER A 100 -33.90 1.05 15.06
C SER A 100 -34.51 0.11 16.10
N THR A 101 -34.54 -1.21 15.88
CA THR A 101 -35.09 -2.18 16.86
C THR A 101 -34.44 -2.12 18.24
N ARG A 102 -33.19 -1.64 18.34
CA ARG A 102 -32.45 -1.52 19.61
C ARG A 102 -32.55 -0.12 20.25
N TYR A 103 -32.77 0.94 19.45
CA TYR A 103 -33.01 2.31 19.92
C TYR A 103 -34.51 2.63 20.11
N TRP A 104 -35.42 1.84 19.54
CA TRP A 104 -36.87 2.01 19.63
C TRP A 104 -37.38 1.95 21.08
N ASP A 105 -36.79 1.08 21.92
CA ASP A 105 -37.13 0.99 23.35
C ASP A 105 -36.66 2.20 24.18
N ALA A 106 -35.72 3.00 23.67
CA ALA A 106 -35.30 4.26 24.31
C ALA A 106 -36.16 5.45 23.83
N VAL A 107 -36.52 5.47 22.54
CA VAL A 107 -37.31 6.54 21.92
C VAL A 107 -38.80 6.45 22.30
N THR A 108 -39.38 5.25 22.35
CA THR A 108 -40.79 5.06 22.78
C THR A 108 -41.03 5.44 24.24
N ARG A 109 -40.01 5.29 25.12
CA ARG A 109 -40.07 5.75 26.51
C ARG A 109 -40.04 7.26 26.68
N VAL A 110 -39.57 8.01 25.67
CA VAL A 110 -39.56 9.47 25.68
C VAL A 110 -40.80 10.06 25.01
N LEU A 111 -41.38 9.35 24.03
CA LEU A 111 -42.43 9.90 23.19
C LEU A 111 -43.88 9.52 23.56
N HIS A 112 -44.16 8.41 24.26
CA HIS A 112 -45.55 8.05 24.59
C HIS A 112 -45.76 7.62 26.05
N SER A 113 -46.55 8.42 26.77
CA SER A 113 -47.37 8.01 27.91
C SER A 113 -48.44 7.01 27.44
N ASP A 114 -48.58 5.92 28.20
CA ASP A 114 -49.68 4.95 28.20
C ASP A 114 -50.69 5.03 27.04
N SER A 115 -50.53 4.16 26.05
CA SER A 115 -51.70 3.63 25.35
C SER A 115 -51.43 2.24 24.77
N LEU A 116 -52.36 1.36 25.08
CA LEU A 116 -52.43 -0.06 24.76
C LEU A 116 -52.26 -0.33 23.25
N SER A 117 -51.40 -1.27 22.90
CA SER A 117 -51.69 -2.15 21.77
C SER A 117 -51.17 -3.56 22.06
N ASN A 118 -52.10 -4.44 22.42
CA ASN A 118 -51.90 -5.87 22.47
C ASN A 118 -52.01 -6.41 21.04
N LYS A 119 -50.96 -6.20 20.23
CA LYS A 119 -50.83 -6.83 18.91
C LYS A 119 -49.84 -7.98 19.03
N LYS A 120 -50.30 -9.18 18.64
CA LYS A 120 -49.57 -10.46 18.61
C LYS A 120 -48.10 -10.23 18.18
N SER A 121 -47.23 -10.12 19.18
CA SER A 121 -45.79 -9.97 19.00
C SER A 121 -45.27 -11.31 18.49
N ILE A 122 -45.17 -11.48 17.17
CA ILE A 122 -44.22 -12.42 16.60
C ILE A 122 -42.90 -12.07 17.28
N GLY A 123 -42.39 -12.98 18.13
CA GLY A 123 -41.47 -12.62 19.20
C GLY A 123 -40.37 -11.67 18.70
N LYS A 124 -40.38 -10.42 19.17
CA LYS A 124 -39.40 -9.38 18.76
C LYS A 124 -37.95 -9.91 18.77
N GLY A 125 -37.63 -10.80 19.71
CA GLY A 125 -36.34 -11.51 19.76
C GLY A 125 -36.08 -12.47 18.61
N THR A 126 -37.09 -13.18 18.11
CA THR A 126 -37.01 -14.08 16.94
C THR A 126 -36.80 -13.28 15.65
N ALA A 127 -37.55 -12.18 15.46
CA ALA A 127 -37.38 -11.29 14.30
C ALA A 127 -36.00 -10.64 14.28
N THR A 128 -35.51 -10.15 15.42
CA THR A 128 -34.16 -9.56 15.53
C THR A 128 -33.07 -10.58 15.22
N LYS A 129 -33.17 -11.81 15.74
CA LYS A 129 -32.25 -12.91 15.41
C LYS A 129 -32.24 -13.24 13.92
N LEU A 130 -33.41 -13.22 13.28
CA LEU A 130 -33.52 -13.47 11.84
C LEU A 130 -32.85 -12.35 11.02
N ILE A 131 -33.05 -11.08 11.35
CA ILE A 131 -32.40 -9.96 10.66
C ILE A 131 -30.88 -10.00 10.84
N ILE A 132 -30.39 -10.31 12.05
CA ILE A 132 -28.96 -10.52 12.29
C ILE A 132 -28.44 -11.69 11.44
N GLY A 133 -29.16 -12.80 11.38
CA GLY A 133 -28.80 -13.95 10.55
C GLY A 133 -28.72 -13.60 9.07
N VAL A 134 -29.69 -12.83 8.55
CA VAL A 134 -29.70 -12.35 7.16
C VAL A 134 -28.54 -11.41 6.89
N TYR A 135 -28.28 -10.42 7.77
CA TYR A 135 -27.13 -9.53 7.62
C TYR A 135 -25.81 -10.31 7.58
N SER A 136 -25.62 -11.23 8.54
CA SER A 136 -24.43 -12.07 8.59
C SER A 136 -24.28 -12.93 7.34
N ALA A 137 -25.37 -13.50 6.81
CA ALA A 137 -25.33 -14.27 5.57
C ALA A 137 -24.93 -13.40 4.38
N ILE A 138 -25.53 -12.21 4.22
CA ILE A 138 -25.17 -11.25 3.17
C ILE A 138 -23.69 -10.85 3.29
N TRP A 139 -23.23 -10.58 4.51
CA TRP A 139 -21.84 -10.20 4.74
C TRP A 139 -20.88 -11.34 4.42
N LEU A 140 -21.17 -12.58 4.81
CA LEU A 140 -20.35 -13.75 4.48
C LEU A 140 -20.35 -14.06 2.98
N ILE A 141 -21.48 -13.90 2.29
CA ILE A 141 -21.55 -14.04 0.83
C ILE A 141 -20.73 -12.95 0.16
N GLY A 142 -20.87 -11.69 0.58
CA GLY A 142 -20.08 -10.57 0.07
C GLY A 142 -18.59 -10.75 0.33
N LEU A 143 -18.22 -11.27 1.49
CA LEU A 143 -16.83 -11.62 1.81
C LEU A 143 -16.32 -12.74 0.89
N GLY A 144 -17.09 -13.81 0.71
CA GLY A 144 -16.76 -14.92 -0.19
C GLY A 144 -16.58 -14.45 -1.63
N TRP A 145 -17.49 -13.61 -2.12
CA TRP A 145 -17.38 -12.95 -3.42
C TRP A 145 -16.10 -12.13 -3.52
N PHE A 146 -15.83 -11.23 -2.57
CA PHE A 146 -14.65 -10.37 -2.59
C PHE A 146 -13.34 -11.19 -2.64
N PHE A 147 -13.26 -12.28 -1.88
CA PHE A 147 -12.09 -13.16 -1.90
C PHE A 147 -11.98 -14.01 -3.16
N SER A 148 -13.09 -14.29 -3.85
CA SER A 148 -13.12 -15.02 -5.12
C SER A 148 -12.68 -14.20 -6.34
N ILE A 149 -12.55 -12.87 -6.22
CA ILE A 149 -12.07 -12.04 -7.32
C ILE A 149 -10.58 -12.32 -7.56
N GLU A 150 -10.27 -12.91 -8.71
CA GLU A 150 -8.92 -13.26 -9.14
C GLU A 150 -8.32 -12.14 -10.00
N PRO A 151 -7.03 -11.80 -9.80
CA PRO A 151 -6.35 -10.84 -10.65
C PRO A 151 -6.09 -11.47 -12.02
N GLN A 152 -6.17 -10.67 -13.08
CA GLN A 152 -6.04 -11.16 -14.46
C GLN A 152 -4.82 -10.56 -15.14
N GLN A 153 -4.36 -11.19 -16.22
CA GLN A 153 -3.23 -10.71 -17.03
C GLN A 153 -3.67 -10.24 -18.42
N ASP A 154 -4.84 -10.68 -18.85
CA ASP A 154 -5.41 -10.61 -20.18
C ASP A 154 -6.63 -9.68 -20.20
N ARG A 155 -6.39 -8.41 -19.88
CA ARG A 155 -7.38 -7.32 -20.02
C ARG A 155 -6.89 -6.32 -21.06
N GLU A 156 -7.79 -5.43 -21.49
CA GLU A 156 -7.41 -4.26 -22.28
C GLU A 156 -6.76 -3.25 -21.35
N TRP A 157 -5.43 -3.26 -21.30
CA TRP A 157 -4.65 -2.40 -20.42
C TRP A 157 -4.37 -1.05 -21.08
N MET A 158 -4.17 -0.02 -20.26
CA MET A 158 -3.59 1.23 -20.75
C MET A 158 -2.19 0.98 -21.31
N ALA A 159 -1.86 1.67 -22.41
CA ALA A 159 -0.58 1.57 -23.11
C ALA A 159 0.64 1.59 -22.18
N GLU A 160 0.66 2.48 -21.19
CA GLU A 160 1.79 2.66 -20.25
C GLU A 160 2.10 1.44 -19.37
N VAL A 161 1.20 0.46 -19.29
CA VAL A 161 1.29 -0.74 -18.45
C VAL A 161 0.83 -2.01 -19.18
N ASP A 162 0.73 -1.94 -20.51
CA ASP A 162 0.26 -3.04 -21.36
C ASP A 162 1.28 -4.19 -21.40
N GLN A 163 2.54 -3.86 -21.66
CA GLN A 163 3.61 -4.85 -21.72
C GLN A 163 4.19 -5.14 -20.33
N ARG A 164 4.73 -6.35 -20.20
CA ARG A 164 5.36 -6.84 -18.97
C ARG A 164 6.84 -7.06 -19.22
N VAL A 165 7.68 -6.53 -18.34
CA VAL A 165 9.12 -6.78 -18.42
C VAL A 165 9.40 -8.27 -18.23
N SER A 166 10.25 -8.82 -19.08
CA SER A 166 10.82 -10.15 -18.91
C SER A 166 12.31 -10.09 -19.22
N TYR A 167 13.06 -11.12 -18.84
CA TYR A 167 14.51 -11.10 -19.01
C TYR A 167 15.08 -12.48 -19.30
N GLU A 168 16.23 -12.48 -19.96
CA GLU A 168 17.04 -13.68 -20.21
C GLU A 168 18.48 -13.43 -19.76
N ARG A 169 19.13 -14.45 -19.19
CA ARG A 169 20.55 -14.42 -18.83
C ARG A 169 21.38 -14.97 -19.98
N ASP A 170 22.48 -14.31 -20.33
CA ASP A 170 23.41 -14.86 -21.34
C ASP A 170 24.03 -16.18 -20.85
N ALA A 171 24.07 -17.17 -21.74
CA ALA A 171 24.52 -18.51 -21.40
C ALA A 171 26.03 -18.61 -21.12
N ASN A 172 26.83 -17.70 -21.70
CA ASN A 172 28.28 -17.68 -21.57
C ASN A 172 28.74 -16.69 -20.49
N ASN A 173 27.96 -15.64 -20.23
CA ASN A 173 28.22 -14.64 -19.20
C ASN A 173 26.96 -14.31 -18.40
N PRO A 174 26.71 -14.96 -17.25
CA PRO A 174 25.52 -14.73 -16.43
C PRO A 174 25.37 -13.30 -15.87
N ASP A 175 26.41 -12.46 -15.96
CA ASP A 175 26.32 -11.04 -15.58
C ASP A 175 25.64 -10.20 -16.67
N LEU A 176 25.51 -10.71 -17.90
CA LEU A 176 24.75 -10.06 -18.96
C LEU A 176 23.28 -10.49 -18.91
N ILE A 177 22.41 -9.51 -18.71
CA ILE A 177 20.96 -9.69 -18.63
C ILE A 177 20.32 -8.92 -19.77
N THR A 178 19.56 -9.60 -20.63
CA THR A 178 18.76 -8.97 -21.68
C THR A 178 17.33 -8.85 -21.22
N LEU A 179 16.88 -7.62 -20.97
CA LEU A 179 15.49 -7.31 -20.65
C LEU A 179 14.71 -7.00 -21.93
N THR A 180 13.50 -7.52 -22.03
CA THR A 180 12.54 -7.17 -23.08
C THR A 180 11.39 -6.40 -22.47
N ASN A 181 10.72 -5.57 -23.30
CA ASN A 181 9.67 -4.66 -22.88
C ASN A 181 10.16 -3.64 -21.84
N VAL A 182 11.32 -3.04 -22.08
CA VAL A 182 11.77 -1.86 -21.34
C VAL A 182 11.05 -0.64 -21.90
N ARG A 183 10.25 0.02 -21.05
CA ARG A 183 9.42 1.16 -21.48
C ARG A 183 10.30 2.39 -21.76
N ASN A 184 10.08 3.02 -22.91
CA ASN A 184 10.84 4.20 -23.32
C ASN A 184 9.97 5.22 -24.08
N PHE A 185 8.78 5.50 -23.54
CA PHE A 185 7.76 6.31 -24.20
C PHE A 185 8.18 7.78 -24.35
N ASP A 186 7.83 8.37 -25.49
CA ASP A 186 8.02 9.79 -25.78
C ASP A 186 6.76 10.57 -25.42
N TRP A 187 6.61 10.95 -24.15
CA TRP A 187 5.48 11.72 -23.66
C TRP A 187 5.47 13.15 -24.22
N GLN A 188 4.34 13.55 -24.83
CA GLN A 188 4.03 14.93 -25.22
C GLN A 188 3.17 15.63 -24.15
N THR A 189 2.19 14.92 -23.59
CA THR A 189 1.29 15.39 -22.52
C THR A 189 1.09 14.28 -21.49
N GLU A 190 0.25 14.47 -20.47
CA GLU A 190 -0.03 13.43 -19.47
C GLU A 190 -0.80 12.22 -20.03
N GLU A 191 -1.50 12.40 -21.16
CA GLU A 191 -2.35 11.39 -21.80
C GLU A 191 -1.85 10.98 -23.19
N ASP A 192 -0.93 11.75 -23.78
CA ASP A 192 -0.42 11.53 -25.13
C ASP A 192 1.08 11.22 -25.11
N ALA A 193 1.43 10.07 -25.67
CA ALA A 193 2.79 9.58 -25.79
C ALA A 193 2.95 8.75 -27.06
N THR A 194 4.13 8.82 -27.68
CA THR A 194 4.53 7.80 -28.67
C THR A 194 5.11 6.59 -27.94
N GLU A 195 4.48 5.44 -28.12
CA GLU A 195 4.83 4.19 -27.43
C GLU A 195 6.11 3.56 -27.99
N HIS A 196 7.03 3.18 -27.10
CA HIS A 196 8.24 2.44 -27.41
C HIS A 196 8.55 1.42 -26.31
N TRP A 197 8.76 0.16 -26.73
CA TRP A 197 9.12 -0.96 -25.87
C TRP A 197 10.42 -1.57 -26.37
N ASP A 198 11.50 -1.28 -25.68
CA ASP A 198 12.85 -1.61 -26.10
C ASP A 198 13.29 -2.98 -25.57
N THR A 199 14.27 -3.57 -26.26
CA THR A 199 15.08 -4.68 -25.73
C THR A 199 16.43 -4.12 -25.34
N ARG A 200 16.85 -4.37 -24.10
CA ARG A 200 18.08 -3.80 -23.54
C ARG A 200 18.90 -4.85 -22.81
N THR A 201 20.17 -5.00 -23.20
CA THR A 201 21.15 -5.80 -22.45
C THR A 201 21.91 -4.90 -21.48
N ILE A 202 22.01 -5.36 -20.23
CA ILE A 202 22.78 -4.70 -19.17
C ILE A 202 23.86 -5.65 -18.62
N ASP A 203 24.88 -5.08 -18.02
CA ASP A 203 25.96 -5.83 -17.35
C ASP A 203 25.90 -5.58 -15.83
N LEU A 204 25.59 -6.63 -15.06
CA LEU A 204 25.49 -6.57 -13.60
C LEU A 204 26.84 -6.29 -12.93
N SER A 205 27.96 -6.61 -13.60
CA SER A 205 29.31 -6.28 -13.08
C SER A 205 29.56 -4.78 -13.08
N LYS A 206 28.82 -4.03 -13.92
CA LYS A 206 28.90 -2.57 -14.08
C LYS A 206 27.94 -1.80 -13.19
N LEU A 207 27.17 -2.46 -12.32
CA LEU A 207 26.33 -1.79 -11.33
C LEU A 207 27.18 -0.88 -10.44
N SER A 208 26.79 0.39 -10.34
CA SER A 208 27.58 1.42 -9.66
C SER A 208 26.82 2.14 -8.55
N GLY A 209 25.52 1.88 -8.39
CA GLY A 209 24.70 2.51 -7.37
C GLY A 209 23.20 2.42 -7.64
N VAL A 210 22.42 2.97 -6.71
CA VAL A 210 20.97 3.07 -6.80
C VAL A 210 20.55 4.48 -6.42
N ASP A 211 19.58 5.02 -7.15
CA ASP A 211 18.89 6.25 -6.80
C ASP A 211 17.41 5.95 -6.52
N VAL A 212 16.87 6.57 -5.48
CA VAL A 212 15.44 6.51 -5.14
C VAL A 212 14.78 7.79 -5.60
N THR A 213 13.76 7.66 -6.46
CA THR A 213 12.98 8.80 -6.94
C THR A 213 11.62 8.82 -6.27
N ASN A 214 11.24 9.95 -5.68
CA ASN A 214 9.92 10.16 -5.07
C ASN A 214 9.15 11.22 -5.87
N SER A 215 7.95 10.85 -6.31
CA SER A 215 7.03 11.74 -7.00
C SER A 215 5.81 12.08 -6.15
N TYR A 216 5.47 13.37 -6.02
CA TYR A 216 4.39 13.86 -5.17
C TYR A 216 3.31 14.56 -6.00
N TRP A 217 2.10 14.01 -5.98
CA TRP A 217 0.92 14.58 -6.66
C TRP A 217 -0.25 14.86 -5.70
N MET A 218 -0.30 14.19 -4.54
CA MET A 218 -1.41 14.29 -3.58
C MET A 218 -0.92 14.75 -2.20
N GLY A 219 -0.29 15.93 -2.17
CA GLY A 219 0.28 16.51 -0.95
C GLY A 219 1.59 15.84 -0.51
N PRO A 220 2.10 16.18 0.68
CA PRO A 220 3.46 15.81 1.09
C PRO A 220 3.58 14.41 1.71
N LEU A 221 2.46 13.75 2.05
CA LEU A 221 2.48 12.50 2.82
C LEU A 221 2.51 11.24 1.95
N ILE A 222 2.04 11.34 0.70
CA ILE A 222 1.97 10.22 -0.23
C ILE A 222 2.82 10.56 -1.44
N ALA A 223 3.85 9.74 -1.66
CA ALA A 223 4.69 9.77 -2.83
C ALA A 223 4.70 8.40 -3.54
N HIS A 224 5.00 8.43 -4.83
CA HIS A 224 5.27 7.24 -5.64
C HIS A 224 6.76 7.06 -5.69
N THR A 225 7.23 5.90 -5.24
CA THR A 225 8.66 5.60 -5.15
C THR A 225 9.09 4.77 -6.35
N LEU A 226 10.16 5.20 -7.02
CA LEU A 226 10.82 4.48 -8.11
C LEU A 226 12.29 4.24 -7.72
N VAL A 227 12.89 3.20 -8.30
CA VAL A 227 14.30 2.86 -8.07
C VAL A 227 15.03 2.82 -9.40
N SER A 228 16.08 3.61 -9.53
CA SER A 228 16.95 3.61 -10.69
C SER A 228 18.29 2.97 -10.34
N PHE A 229 18.67 1.92 -11.07
CA PHE A 229 20.00 1.33 -10.98
C PHE A 229 20.95 2.07 -11.91
N ARG A 230 22.09 2.52 -11.37
CA ARG A 230 23.15 3.19 -12.12
C ARG A 230 24.22 2.20 -12.55
N PHE A 231 24.83 2.48 -13.69
CA PHE A 231 25.93 1.71 -14.26
C PHE A 231 27.12 2.63 -14.55
N GLU A 232 28.35 2.12 -14.51
CA GLU A 232 29.57 2.92 -14.70
C GLU A 232 29.62 3.62 -16.07
N ASP A 233 29.27 2.89 -17.13
CA ASP A 233 29.42 3.33 -18.53
C ASP A 233 28.10 3.32 -19.30
N ASP A 234 26.98 3.05 -18.64
CA ASP A 234 25.66 2.98 -19.27
C ASP A 234 24.63 3.90 -18.61
N ARG A 235 23.54 4.17 -19.33
CA ARG A 235 22.40 4.93 -18.81
C ARG A 235 21.74 4.18 -17.64
N PRO A 236 21.11 4.84 -16.67
CA PRO A 236 20.39 4.15 -15.60
C PRO A 236 19.21 3.31 -16.13
N LEU A 237 18.77 2.32 -15.34
CA LEU A 237 17.54 1.56 -15.60
C LEU A 237 16.61 1.72 -14.39
N ALA A 238 15.43 2.28 -14.63
CA ALA A 238 14.43 2.51 -13.60
C ALA A 238 13.46 1.32 -13.49
N PHE A 239 13.07 1.00 -12.27
CA PHE A 239 11.98 0.07 -11.97
C PHE A 239 10.91 0.77 -11.16
N SER A 240 9.65 0.43 -11.46
CA SER A 240 8.51 0.87 -10.66
C SER A 240 7.43 -0.18 -10.57
N PHE A 241 6.93 -0.38 -9.35
CA PHE A 241 5.71 -1.12 -9.11
C PHE A 241 4.53 -0.18 -9.33
N GLU A 242 3.74 -0.45 -10.35
CA GLU A 242 2.64 0.39 -10.80
C GLU A 242 1.31 -0.33 -10.60
N ILE A 243 0.24 0.46 -10.53
CA ILE A 243 -1.09 -0.07 -10.78
C ILE A 243 -1.21 -0.41 -12.27
N ARG A 244 -1.74 -1.59 -12.57
CA ARG A 244 -2.12 -1.97 -13.93
C ARG A 244 -3.57 -1.58 -14.14
N LYS A 245 -3.79 -0.48 -14.86
CA LYS A 245 -5.11 0.07 -15.15
C LYS A 245 -5.65 -0.46 -16.47
N GLU A 246 -6.94 -0.78 -16.50
CA GLU A 246 -7.67 -1.06 -17.73
C GLU A 246 -7.85 0.24 -18.56
N ASP A 247 -8.02 0.12 -19.87
CA ASP A 247 -8.31 1.28 -20.72
C ASP A 247 -9.60 1.99 -20.27
N GLY A 248 -9.56 3.33 -20.25
CA GLY A 248 -10.64 4.17 -19.70
C GLY A 248 -10.77 4.16 -18.16
N GLU A 249 -9.89 3.47 -17.42
CA GLU A 249 -9.93 3.43 -15.96
C GLU A 249 -9.23 4.63 -15.31
N SER A 250 -9.95 5.34 -14.42
CA SER A 250 -9.39 6.43 -13.63
C SER A 250 -8.66 5.94 -12.37
N PHE A 251 -7.59 6.64 -11.99
CA PHE A 251 -6.88 6.38 -10.75
C PHE A 251 -7.67 6.79 -9.49
N SER A 252 -7.62 5.96 -8.46
CA SER A 252 -8.07 6.28 -7.10
C SER A 252 -7.13 5.68 -6.06
N THR A 253 -6.68 6.51 -5.11
CA THR A 253 -5.80 6.09 -4.01
C THR A 253 -6.44 5.02 -3.13
N LEU A 254 -7.76 5.05 -2.97
CA LEU A 254 -8.50 4.13 -2.12
C LEU A 254 -8.95 2.86 -2.85
N ALA A 255 -9.03 2.87 -4.18
CA ALA A 255 -9.48 1.71 -4.95
C ALA A 255 -8.55 0.50 -4.80
N GLY A 256 -7.26 0.72 -4.54
CA GLY A 256 -6.30 -0.34 -4.24
C GLY A 256 -6.61 -1.15 -2.96
N PHE A 257 -7.44 -0.65 -2.04
CA PHE A 257 -7.92 -1.46 -0.89
C PHE A 257 -8.94 -2.53 -1.30
N PHE A 258 -9.55 -2.38 -2.48
CA PHE A 258 -10.73 -3.13 -2.90
C PHE A 258 -10.51 -3.99 -4.15
N ARG A 259 -9.25 -4.41 -4.41
CA ARG A 259 -8.86 -5.28 -5.55
C ARG A 259 -9.28 -4.70 -6.91
N ARG A 260 -9.10 -3.38 -7.07
CA ARG A 260 -9.45 -2.70 -8.31
C ARG A 260 -8.35 -2.79 -9.36
N TYR A 261 -7.09 -2.74 -8.93
CA TYR A 261 -5.94 -2.70 -9.83
C TYR A 261 -5.04 -3.92 -9.61
N GLU A 262 -4.68 -4.59 -10.69
CA GLU A 262 -3.58 -5.54 -10.69
C GLU A 262 -2.23 -4.81 -10.50
N LEU A 263 -1.24 -5.54 -9.99
CA LEU A 263 0.12 -5.04 -9.78
C LEU A 263 0.93 -5.29 -11.06
N SER A 264 1.58 -4.25 -11.57
CA SER A 264 2.56 -4.36 -12.66
C SER A 264 3.94 -3.95 -12.18
N LEU A 265 4.98 -4.57 -12.73
CA LEU A 265 6.36 -4.12 -12.58
C LEU A 265 6.83 -3.61 -13.94
N ILE A 266 7.19 -2.33 -13.99
CA ILE A 266 7.70 -1.67 -15.19
C ILE A 266 9.20 -1.47 -15.03
N ALA A 267 9.97 -1.96 -15.99
CA ALA A 267 11.33 -1.50 -16.23
C ALA A 267 11.29 -0.42 -17.31
N ALA A 268 11.97 0.71 -17.10
CA ALA A 268 11.88 1.86 -18.00
C ALA A 268 13.17 2.69 -18.04
N GLU A 269 13.32 3.44 -19.12
CA GLU A 269 14.25 4.56 -19.19
C GLU A 269 13.75 5.71 -18.30
N GLU A 270 14.67 6.42 -17.63
CA GLU A 270 14.30 7.54 -16.76
C GLU A 270 13.63 8.68 -17.55
N ARG A 271 14.06 8.88 -18.80
CA ARG A 271 13.47 9.85 -19.73
C ARG A 271 12.01 9.57 -20.02
N ASP A 272 11.54 8.34 -19.89
CA ASP A 272 10.12 8.04 -19.92
C ASP A 272 9.52 8.26 -18.53
N ILE A 273 9.90 7.40 -17.58
CA ILE A 273 9.13 7.20 -16.35
C ILE A 273 9.26 8.35 -15.34
N ILE A 274 10.37 9.10 -15.36
CA ILE A 274 10.55 10.29 -14.52
C ILE A 274 10.02 11.53 -15.25
N TYR A 275 10.27 11.68 -16.56
CA TYR A 275 9.80 12.83 -17.34
C TYR A 275 8.28 12.95 -17.33
N THR A 276 7.54 11.84 -17.52
CA THR A 276 6.07 11.87 -17.49
C THR A 276 5.54 12.49 -16.20
N ARG A 277 6.23 12.24 -15.07
CA ARG A 277 5.85 12.80 -13.77
C ARG A 277 6.25 14.26 -13.62
N SER A 278 7.51 14.60 -13.91
CA SER A 278 8.04 15.96 -13.68
C SER A 278 7.55 16.99 -14.69
N ASN A 279 7.40 16.60 -15.96
CA ASN A 279 7.16 17.51 -17.07
C ASN A 279 5.75 17.40 -17.63
N ALA A 280 5.27 16.18 -17.89
CA ALA A 280 3.96 15.98 -18.52
C ALA A 280 2.81 16.18 -17.52
N ARG A 281 2.93 15.61 -16.31
CA ARG A 281 1.94 15.70 -15.22
C ARG A 281 2.20 16.85 -14.24
N GLY A 282 3.42 17.39 -14.20
CA GLY A 282 3.81 18.48 -13.30
C GLY A 282 3.88 18.12 -11.81
N GLU A 283 4.03 16.82 -11.51
CA GLU A 283 4.22 16.30 -10.14
C GLU A 283 5.54 16.84 -9.55
N GLN A 284 5.64 17.02 -8.23
CA GLN A 284 6.93 17.40 -7.62
C GLN A 284 7.81 16.16 -7.51
N VAL A 285 8.96 16.14 -8.20
CA VAL A 285 9.80 14.93 -8.29
C VAL A 285 11.20 15.19 -7.73
N TYR A 286 11.68 14.27 -6.90
CA TYR A 286 12.98 14.37 -6.24
C TYR A 286 13.76 13.07 -6.39
N LEU A 287 15.08 13.16 -6.64
CA LEU A 287 15.97 12.01 -6.82
C LEU A 287 17.05 11.96 -5.73
N PHE A 288 17.10 10.88 -4.96
CA PHE A 288 18.02 10.69 -3.83
C PHE A 288 19.01 9.56 -4.11
N PRO A 289 20.30 9.85 -4.30
CA PRO A 289 21.32 8.82 -4.45
C PRO A 289 21.58 8.09 -3.14
N ILE A 290 21.45 6.76 -3.16
CA ILE A 290 21.64 5.96 -1.95
C ILE A 290 23.13 5.73 -1.71
N SER A 291 23.54 6.03 -0.48
CA SER A 291 24.90 5.96 0.02
C SER A 291 25.12 4.69 0.83
N ASN A 292 26.39 4.40 1.13
CA ASN A 292 26.77 3.30 2.02
C ASN A 292 26.29 1.91 1.55
N LEU A 293 26.17 1.70 0.23
CA LEU A 293 25.85 0.41 -0.38
C LEU A 293 27.12 -0.34 -0.81
N GLN A 294 27.10 -1.65 -0.71
CA GLN A 294 28.14 -2.53 -1.26
C GLN A 294 27.71 -3.15 -2.60
N GLN A 295 28.66 -3.63 -3.40
CA GLN A 295 28.38 -4.24 -4.71
C GLN A 295 27.42 -5.42 -4.63
N HIS A 296 27.61 -6.32 -3.65
CA HIS A 296 26.75 -7.49 -3.49
C HIS A 296 25.31 -7.08 -3.09
N GLU A 297 25.15 -5.95 -2.41
CA GLU A 297 23.85 -5.44 -2.01
C GLU A 297 23.08 -4.92 -3.22
N LEU A 298 23.73 -4.12 -4.06
CA LEU A 298 23.17 -3.68 -5.33
C LEU A 298 22.73 -4.84 -6.20
N ARG A 299 23.61 -5.83 -6.36
CA ARG A 299 23.32 -7.02 -7.16
C ARG A 299 22.12 -7.79 -6.60
N SER A 300 22.08 -8.03 -5.29
CA SER A 300 20.98 -8.74 -4.64
C SER A 300 19.64 -7.99 -4.77
N LEU A 301 19.67 -6.65 -4.67
CA LEU A 301 18.49 -5.82 -4.89
C LEU A 301 18.01 -5.90 -6.33
N PHE A 302 18.91 -5.84 -7.32
CA PHE A 302 18.58 -5.98 -8.73
C PHE A 302 17.97 -7.35 -9.03
N GLU A 303 18.59 -8.44 -8.54
CA GLU A 303 18.08 -9.81 -8.68
C GLU A 303 16.69 -9.99 -8.03
N SER A 304 16.40 -9.23 -6.97
CA SER A 304 15.07 -9.23 -6.35
C SER A 304 14.02 -8.62 -7.29
N TYR A 305 14.36 -7.61 -8.11
CA TYR A 305 13.45 -7.08 -9.14
C TYR A 305 13.23 -8.08 -10.27
N LEU A 306 14.29 -8.76 -10.72
CA LEU A 306 14.17 -9.83 -11.72
C LEU A 306 13.25 -10.96 -11.22
N THR A 307 13.43 -11.38 -9.96
CA THR A 307 12.56 -12.38 -9.31
C THR A 307 11.11 -11.89 -9.23
N ALA A 308 10.89 -10.61 -8.90
CA ALA A 308 9.55 -10.02 -8.86
C ALA A 308 8.89 -9.99 -10.25
N ALA A 309 9.66 -9.74 -11.31
CA ALA A 309 9.17 -9.83 -12.68
C ALA A 309 8.72 -11.25 -13.03
N ASP A 310 9.54 -12.27 -12.71
CA ASP A 310 9.20 -13.68 -12.93
C ASP A 310 7.93 -14.09 -12.16
N ASP A 311 7.86 -13.73 -10.87
CA ASP A 311 6.72 -14.04 -10.01
C ASP A 311 5.41 -13.43 -10.55
N LEU A 312 5.45 -12.15 -10.97
CA LEU A 312 4.28 -11.46 -11.54
C LEU A 312 3.90 -12.00 -12.93
N ASN A 313 4.89 -12.34 -13.76
CA ASN A 313 4.66 -12.92 -15.08
C ASN A 313 4.04 -14.32 -14.99
N ALA A 314 4.46 -15.11 -14.01
CA ALA A 314 3.94 -16.43 -13.73
C ALA A 314 2.54 -16.37 -13.10
N LYS A 315 2.29 -15.41 -12.20
CA LYS A 315 1.00 -15.25 -11.54
C LYS A 315 0.66 -13.78 -11.27
N PRO A 316 -0.47 -13.26 -11.81
CA PRO A 316 -0.94 -11.93 -11.48
C PRO A 316 -1.19 -11.77 -9.98
N ALA A 317 -0.97 -10.55 -9.48
CA ALA A 317 -1.21 -10.18 -8.10
C ALA A 317 -2.02 -8.87 -8.05
N TRP A 318 -2.78 -8.67 -6.98
CA TRP A 318 -3.47 -7.41 -6.73
C TRP A 318 -2.49 -6.36 -6.20
N TYR A 319 -2.56 -5.14 -6.73
CA TYR A 319 -2.00 -3.97 -6.06
C TYR A 319 -2.81 -3.70 -4.79
N ASN A 320 -2.12 -3.37 -3.69
CA ASN A 320 -2.78 -2.98 -2.46
C ASN A 320 -2.14 -1.72 -1.89
N THR A 321 -2.95 -0.66 -1.75
CA THR A 321 -2.51 0.65 -1.25
C THR A 321 -1.78 0.56 0.08
N LEU A 322 -2.15 -0.39 0.95
CA LEU A 322 -1.47 -0.63 2.21
C LEU A 322 -0.35 -1.64 2.05
N THR A 323 -0.62 -2.88 1.67
CA THR A 323 0.36 -3.99 1.84
C THR A 323 1.27 -4.24 0.64
N SER A 324 0.88 -3.83 -0.56
CA SER A 324 1.52 -4.22 -1.82
C SER A 324 1.55 -3.01 -2.76
N ASN A 325 2.19 -1.95 -2.27
CA ASN A 325 2.42 -0.70 -2.97
C ASN A 325 3.91 -0.55 -3.32
N CYS A 326 4.23 0.47 -4.12
CA CYS A 326 5.59 0.75 -4.56
C CYS A 326 6.58 0.89 -3.38
N THR A 327 6.26 1.67 -2.36
CA THR A 327 7.20 1.91 -1.24
C THR A 327 7.42 0.68 -0.35
N ASN A 328 6.36 -0.03 0.01
CA ASN A 328 6.46 -1.19 0.91
C ASN A 328 7.23 -2.32 0.26
N ILE A 329 6.92 -2.67 -1.01
CA ILE A 329 7.62 -3.74 -1.71
C ILE A 329 9.11 -3.41 -1.83
N ILE A 330 9.44 -2.18 -2.24
CA ILE A 330 10.83 -1.70 -2.33
C ILE A 330 11.53 -1.79 -0.98
N PHE A 331 10.88 -1.34 0.11
CA PHE A 331 11.45 -1.41 1.45
C PHE A 331 11.71 -2.85 1.90
N TYR A 332 10.76 -3.77 1.69
CA TYR A 332 10.97 -5.19 2.02
C TYR A 332 12.15 -5.77 1.25
N MET A 333 12.28 -5.47 -0.05
CA MET A 333 13.41 -5.91 -0.87
C MET A 333 14.73 -5.31 -0.36
N ALA A 334 14.78 -4.01 -0.10
CA ALA A 334 15.97 -3.34 0.40
C ALA A 334 16.37 -3.84 1.79
N ARG A 335 15.43 -4.12 2.69
CA ARG A 335 15.73 -4.64 4.04
C ARG A 335 16.26 -6.07 4.00
N ILE A 336 15.81 -6.92 3.07
CA ILE A 336 16.39 -8.26 2.85
C ILE A 336 17.88 -8.16 2.52
N VAL A 337 18.25 -7.09 1.80
CA VAL A 337 19.61 -6.85 1.33
C VAL A 337 20.48 -6.16 2.40
N SER A 338 20.02 -5.05 2.95
CA SER A 338 20.80 -4.18 3.84
C SER A 338 20.61 -4.47 5.33
N GLY A 339 19.73 -5.43 5.67
CA GLY A 339 19.53 -5.94 7.03
C GLY A 339 19.14 -4.87 8.03
N ASP A 340 19.80 -4.89 9.20
CA ASP A 340 19.47 -4.01 10.32
C ASP A 340 19.84 -2.53 10.11
N ARG A 341 20.52 -2.20 9.00
CA ARG A 341 20.75 -0.80 8.62
C ARG A 341 19.49 -0.09 8.12
N LEU A 342 18.42 -0.83 7.84
CA LEU A 342 17.09 -0.31 7.48
C LEU A 342 16.04 -0.76 8.50
N PRO A 343 16.05 -0.28 9.76
CA PRO A 343 15.11 -0.70 10.80
C PRO A 343 13.65 -0.39 10.45
N TRP A 344 12.71 -1.18 10.99
CA TRP A 344 11.28 -0.95 10.82
C TRP A 344 10.86 0.42 11.36
N ASP A 345 10.12 1.18 10.55
CA ASP A 345 9.66 2.53 10.88
C ASP A 345 8.25 2.76 10.31
N TYR A 346 7.42 3.56 11.00
CA TYR A 346 6.07 3.88 10.53
C TYR A 346 6.08 4.69 9.22
N ARG A 347 7.19 5.39 8.95
CA ARG A 347 7.42 6.19 7.74
C ARG A 347 7.42 5.39 6.44
N ILE A 348 7.57 4.08 6.52
CA ILE A 348 7.45 3.18 5.36
C ILE A 348 6.01 3.21 4.81
N TRP A 349 5.01 3.40 5.67
CA TRP A 349 3.60 3.49 5.29
C TRP A 349 3.19 4.90 4.83
N VAL A 350 4.03 5.90 5.09
CA VAL A 350 3.86 7.29 4.70
C VAL A 350 4.96 7.61 3.69
N SER A 351 4.77 7.13 2.46
CA SER A 351 5.83 7.09 1.43
C SER A 351 6.50 8.43 1.15
N GLY A 352 5.81 9.56 1.40
CA GLY A 352 6.39 10.89 1.31
C GLY A 352 7.50 11.18 2.33
N TRP A 353 7.61 10.42 3.41
CA TRP A 353 8.68 10.56 4.43
C TRP A 353 9.80 9.55 4.26
N LEU A 354 9.76 8.72 3.21
CA LEU A 354 10.83 7.77 2.92
C LEU A 354 12.22 8.45 2.81
N PRO A 355 12.38 9.60 2.13
CA PRO A 355 13.70 10.26 2.05
C PRO A 355 14.23 10.71 3.42
N ASN A 356 13.36 11.24 4.28
CA ASN A 356 13.70 11.61 5.66
C ASN A 356 14.13 10.38 6.47
N TYR A 357 13.43 9.26 6.31
CA TYR A 357 13.82 8.01 6.94
C TYR A 357 15.21 7.53 6.46
N LEU A 358 15.47 7.58 5.16
CA LEU A 358 16.77 7.19 4.59
C LEU A 358 17.91 8.09 5.06
N TYR A 359 17.65 9.38 5.26
CA TYR A 359 18.58 10.32 5.87
C TYR A 359 18.89 9.98 7.32
N ASP A 360 17.86 9.75 8.14
CA ASP A 360 18.02 9.44 9.57
C ASP A 360 18.76 8.11 9.81
N VAL A 361 18.57 7.11 8.95
CA VAL A 361 19.24 5.80 9.06
C VAL A 361 20.61 5.78 8.35
N GLY A 362 21.04 6.91 7.80
CA GLY A 362 22.37 7.08 7.19
C GLY A 362 22.53 6.44 5.81
N MET A 363 21.44 6.24 5.09
CA MET A 363 21.42 5.78 3.70
C MET A 363 21.44 6.93 2.70
N LEU A 364 21.17 8.16 3.13
CA LEU A 364 21.43 9.38 2.39
C LEU A 364 22.58 10.11 3.09
N ASP A 365 23.63 10.48 2.35
CA ASP A 365 24.83 11.09 2.95
C ASP A 365 24.50 12.45 3.56
N ALA A 366 24.94 12.67 4.80
CA ALA A 366 24.73 13.92 5.52
C ALA A 366 25.79 14.94 5.14
N ALA A 367 26.95 14.54 4.62
CA ALA A 367 28.00 15.47 4.17
C ALA A 367 28.55 15.03 2.80
N PRO A 368 27.72 15.12 1.74
CA PRO A 368 28.05 14.57 0.42
C PRO A 368 29.12 15.37 -0.34
N GLU A 369 29.42 16.60 0.10
CA GLU A 369 30.45 17.45 -0.49
C GLU A 369 31.83 17.27 0.20
N LYS A 370 32.90 17.54 -0.55
CA LYS A 370 34.28 17.38 -0.05
C LYS A 370 34.69 18.37 1.04
N ASP A 371 33.92 19.45 1.22
CA ASP A 371 34.13 20.44 2.27
C ASP A 371 33.60 19.98 3.65
N ASN A 372 32.98 18.79 3.69
CA ASN A 372 32.36 18.17 4.87
C ASN A 372 31.28 19.03 5.54
N GLN A 373 30.66 19.98 4.84
CA GLN A 373 29.52 20.71 5.39
C GLN A 373 28.27 19.82 5.38
N PRO A 374 27.59 19.65 6.54
CA PRO A 374 26.44 18.80 6.60
C PRO A 374 25.26 19.43 5.84
N TRP A 375 24.65 18.67 4.94
CA TRP A 375 23.42 19.00 4.25
C TRP A 375 22.23 18.64 5.11
N SER A 376 21.36 19.62 5.37
CA SER A 376 20.05 19.34 5.96
C SER A 376 19.16 18.60 4.97
N MET A 377 18.07 17.97 5.46
CA MET A 377 17.08 17.37 4.56
C MET A 377 16.43 18.41 3.62
N ASN A 378 16.26 19.66 4.06
CA ASN A 378 15.77 20.74 3.20
C ASN A 378 16.75 21.02 2.05
N THR A 379 18.05 21.02 2.35
CA THR A 379 19.11 21.14 1.34
C THR A 379 19.04 19.99 0.34
N TRP A 380 18.85 18.76 0.83
CA TRP A 380 18.61 17.62 -0.05
C TRP A 380 17.41 17.84 -0.96
N TYR A 381 16.23 18.20 -0.43
CA TYR A 381 15.04 18.47 -1.26
C TYR A 381 15.27 19.59 -2.29
N GLU A 382 15.92 20.69 -1.92
CA GLU A 382 16.23 21.78 -2.85
C GLU A 382 17.15 21.33 -3.99
N ARG A 383 18.21 20.59 -3.65
CA ARG A 383 19.23 20.14 -4.61
C ARG A 383 18.75 19.00 -5.49
N THR A 384 17.84 18.16 -5.01
CA THR A 384 17.36 16.98 -5.73
C THR A 384 16.07 17.19 -6.50
N HIS A 385 15.47 18.38 -6.41
CA HIS A 385 14.26 18.72 -7.14
C HIS A 385 14.52 18.66 -8.66
N ILE A 386 13.84 17.73 -9.33
CA ILE A 386 14.04 17.43 -10.76
C ILE A 386 13.37 18.47 -11.64
N ASN A 387 12.17 18.95 -11.30
CA ASN A 387 11.36 19.77 -12.19
C ASN A 387 12.09 21.02 -12.74
N PRO A 388 12.81 21.81 -11.93
CA PRO A 388 13.55 22.96 -12.45
C PRO A 388 14.67 22.54 -13.41
N LYS A 389 15.31 21.39 -13.17
CA LYS A 389 16.40 20.86 -13.99
C LYS A 389 15.88 20.28 -15.30
N ALA A 390 14.76 19.59 -15.29
CA ALA A 390 14.14 18.98 -16.46
C ALA A 390 13.37 19.99 -17.34
N LYS A 391 13.19 21.23 -16.88
CA LYS A 391 12.48 22.27 -17.62
C LYS A 391 13.17 22.56 -18.95
N GLY A 392 12.39 22.53 -20.03
CA GLY A 392 12.88 22.77 -21.39
C GLY A 392 13.65 21.60 -22.02
N PHE A 393 13.68 20.43 -21.37
CA PHE A 393 14.19 19.21 -22.00
C PHE A 393 13.30 18.80 -23.18
N ASP A 394 13.91 18.58 -24.34
CA ASP A 394 13.23 18.07 -25.53
C ASP A 394 13.11 16.55 -25.46
N ASN A 395 11.89 16.10 -25.13
CA ASN A 395 11.60 14.68 -25.01
C ASN A 395 11.33 14.00 -26.36
N GLN A 396 11.15 14.78 -27.43
CA GLN A 396 10.75 14.25 -28.72
C GLN A 396 11.99 13.81 -29.50
N VAL A 397 12.14 12.50 -29.70
CA VAL A 397 13.18 11.98 -30.58
C VAL A 397 12.57 11.74 -31.95
N ASN A 398 12.61 12.76 -32.82
CA ASN A 398 12.19 12.66 -34.23
C ASN A 398 13.14 11.79 -35.10
N SER A 399 13.75 10.76 -34.52
CA SER A 399 14.68 9.85 -35.18
C SER A 399 14.18 8.42 -35.03
N GLN A 400 14.17 7.67 -36.13
CA GLN A 400 13.81 6.25 -36.15
C GLN A 400 14.91 5.36 -35.56
N PHE A 401 16.10 5.90 -35.26
CA PHE A 401 17.25 5.13 -34.81
C PHE A 401 17.33 5.03 -33.28
N ASP A 402 17.42 3.81 -32.75
CA ASP A 402 17.58 3.53 -31.31
C ASP A 402 18.75 4.30 -30.68
N THR A 403 19.85 4.46 -31.42
CA THR A 403 21.05 5.15 -30.90
C THR A 403 20.82 6.62 -30.54
N ASP A 404 19.83 7.28 -31.16
CA ASP A 404 19.52 8.67 -30.84
C ASP A 404 18.58 8.76 -29.63
N ARG A 405 17.65 7.82 -29.47
CA ARG A 405 16.84 7.67 -28.26
C ARG A 405 17.73 7.39 -27.04
N ASP A 406 18.67 6.46 -27.18
CA ASP A 406 19.64 6.11 -26.14
C ASP A 406 20.47 7.31 -25.68
N LYS A 407 20.94 8.13 -26.64
CA LYS A 407 21.63 9.38 -26.34
C LYS A 407 20.71 10.36 -25.62
N ASN A 408 19.44 10.46 -26.03
CA ASN A 408 18.49 11.36 -25.38
C ASN A 408 18.19 10.91 -23.95
N SER A 409 17.98 9.61 -23.72
CA SER A 409 17.78 9.05 -22.39
C SER A 409 18.99 9.30 -21.49
N ARG A 410 20.20 9.13 -22.00
CA ARG A 410 21.43 9.47 -21.26
C ARG A 410 21.51 10.95 -20.91
N LYS A 411 21.19 11.85 -21.85
CA LYS A 411 21.17 13.30 -21.60
C LYS A 411 20.18 13.66 -20.50
N PHE A 412 18.98 13.10 -20.53
CA PHE A 412 17.97 13.32 -19.49
C PHE A 412 18.48 12.87 -18.12
N SER A 413 18.98 11.64 -18.01
CA SER A 413 19.53 11.08 -16.76
C SER A 413 20.67 11.91 -16.19
N GLN A 414 21.51 12.50 -17.04
CA GLN A 414 22.57 13.42 -16.64
C GLN A 414 22.00 14.77 -16.17
N GLN A 415 21.02 15.31 -16.88
CA GLN A 415 20.40 16.60 -16.57
C GLN A 415 19.68 16.60 -15.22
N ILE A 416 18.91 15.55 -14.90
CA ILE A 416 18.20 15.45 -13.62
C ILE A 416 19.16 15.27 -12.43
N ARG A 417 20.41 14.84 -12.68
CA ARG A 417 21.48 14.65 -11.67
C ARG A 417 22.47 15.80 -11.58
N GLN A 418 22.28 16.90 -12.32
CA GLN A 418 23.15 18.08 -12.22
C GLN A 418 23.23 18.56 -10.76
N ASP A 419 24.44 18.88 -10.31
CA ASP A 419 24.73 19.35 -8.94
C ASP A 419 24.27 18.42 -7.80
N ILE A 420 24.06 17.13 -8.09
CA ILE A 420 23.82 16.08 -7.08
C ILE A 420 25.10 15.26 -6.91
N PRO A 421 25.72 15.25 -5.72
CA PRO A 421 26.86 14.37 -5.46
C PRO A 421 26.45 12.90 -5.56
N ILE A 422 27.27 12.13 -6.28
CA ILE A 422 27.01 10.71 -6.50
C ILE A 422 27.91 9.89 -5.56
N PRO A 423 27.34 9.14 -4.60
CA PRO A 423 28.13 8.37 -3.65
C PRO A 423 28.80 7.18 -4.35
N ALA A 424 30.04 6.92 -3.93
CA ALA A 424 30.76 5.70 -4.29
C ALA A 424 30.30 4.53 -3.40
N LEU A 425 30.50 3.31 -3.89
CA LEU A 425 30.20 2.11 -3.13
C LEU A 425 31.16 1.91 -1.97
N ALA A 426 30.66 1.31 -0.89
CA ALA A 426 31.46 0.95 0.26
C ALA A 426 32.34 -0.27 -0.06
N ASN A 427 33.62 -0.15 0.31
CA ASN A 427 34.61 -1.21 0.06
C ASN A 427 34.42 -2.44 0.97
N SER A 428 33.70 -2.31 2.08
CA SER A 428 33.42 -3.41 3.02
C SER A 428 32.16 -3.13 3.85
N GLN A 429 31.58 -4.18 4.43
CA GLN A 429 30.42 -4.08 5.32
C GLN A 429 30.71 -3.23 6.56
N ALA A 430 31.85 -3.43 7.20
CA ALA A 430 32.26 -2.61 8.34
C ALA A 430 32.39 -1.13 7.95
N SER A 431 32.88 -0.83 6.74
CA SER A 431 32.92 0.55 6.23
C SER A 431 31.53 1.11 5.95
N ALA A 432 30.63 0.31 5.38
CA ALA A 432 29.25 0.70 5.11
C ALA A 432 28.49 1.00 6.42
N GLU A 433 28.62 0.14 7.43
CA GLU A 433 28.00 0.29 8.74
C GLU A 433 28.56 1.48 9.51
N ALA A 434 29.89 1.64 9.53
CA ALA A 434 30.54 2.76 10.20
C ALA A 434 30.15 4.10 9.59
N LYS A 435 30.13 4.20 8.25
CA LYS A 435 29.69 5.40 7.55
C LYS A 435 28.21 5.67 7.77
N ALA A 436 27.33 4.69 7.60
CA ALA A 436 25.90 4.87 7.83
C ALA A 436 25.60 5.33 9.27
N LYS A 437 26.27 4.74 10.27
CA LYS A 437 26.14 5.16 11.66
C LYS A 437 26.67 6.58 11.89
N SER A 438 27.81 6.94 11.31
CA SER A 438 28.36 8.29 11.39
C SER A 438 27.43 9.31 10.75
N THR A 439 26.86 8.99 9.58
CA THR A 439 25.89 9.81 8.86
C THR A 439 24.63 10.01 9.69
N ALA A 440 24.07 8.94 10.26
CA ALA A 440 22.90 8.96 11.13
C ALA A 440 23.12 9.76 12.44
N GLN A 441 24.37 9.88 12.91
CA GLN A 441 24.70 10.70 14.07
C GLN A 441 24.84 12.18 13.71
N ALA A 442 25.24 12.50 12.48
CA ALA A 442 25.35 13.88 12.01
C ALA A 442 23.99 14.48 11.61
N SER A 443 22.99 13.64 11.35
CA SER A 443 21.63 14.05 11.01
C SER A 443 20.75 14.42 12.21
N ASN A 444 21.10 13.95 13.41
CA ASN A 444 20.43 14.24 14.69
C ASN A 444 21.12 15.39 15.43
#